data_AF-A0A9D7HR50-F1
#
_entry.id   AF-A0A9D7HR50-F1
#
_cell.length_a   1.000
_cell.length_b   1.000
_cell.length_c   1.000
_cell.angle_alpha   90.00
_cell.angle_beta   90.00
_cell.angle_gamma   90.00
#
_symmetry.space_group_name_H-M   'P 1'
#
loop_
_entity.id
_entity.type
_entity.pdbx_description
1 polymer ?
#
loop_
_entity_poly.entity_id
_entity_poly.type
_entity_poly.pdbx_seq_one_letter_code
_entity_poly.pdbx_strand_id
1 'polypeptide(L)'
;MTSALMKMDPAGLPALPSVLGERRYSCQTGGKIRPGIKVLTRAAQKIEAARRLYDEGVEAGQSFDDIEARIRAAVPNLDRSPLTPRNVPYFTVRGSDFAMPEIARQIMSKYAEDRGDGILRLYRFPVVFASDSLLDVMPHKLEAYGSGSIKFWSDFSADGSERYCMTFAPVRKASSGRAIRIFGGRKHQLREANEGRCDPENCPEYQNRQCNVKGRIIFYIPGITRVAPLELPTNSLYGLDAVRETLRQIAAMRGGRFSGFLQGQEAFWLTKKLAEVPHIDEEGRAVRVEQWIIGLEVMIDPTRLLGAPQEQILADGERAASILTGNAERIDDGTDASFVAETAAAVVTDDGAVVSEGRIATATVASEGDDGDGDVGAPIERDVSARNTQQAPIRTPQQAAPASPASPAAAQRAPNGTATQATDGVAAVTAQAQGIGVDAGKYIQFAGKRWGPGWSKNPNGLKRACEELESYRGDPAALIERIDAELNVFS
;
A
#
# COMPACT_ATOMS: atom_id res chain seq x y z
N MET A 1 6.26 -33.23 -29.37
CA MET A 1 6.04 -33.27 -27.91
C MET A 1 6.46 -31.92 -27.36
N THR A 2 5.50 -31.06 -27.07
CA THR A 2 5.70 -29.64 -26.76
C THR A 2 5.86 -29.45 -25.26
N SER A 3 7.06 -29.01 -24.86
CA SER A 3 7.42 -28.67 -23.49
C SER A 3 6.54 -27.54 -22.95
N ALA A 4 5.74 -27.84 -21.94
CA ALA A 4 4.97 -26.85 -21.20
C ALA A 4 5.90 -26.09 -20.24
N LEU A 5 6.22 -24.84 -20.58
CA LEU A 5 6.78 -23.88 -19.65
C LEU A 5 5.73 -23.54 -18.58
N MET A 6 5.77 -24.25 -17.45
CA MET A 6 5.08 -23.80 -16.23
C MET A 6 5.80 -22.56 -15.71
N LYS A 7 5.11 -21.41 -15.77
CA LYS A 7 5.47 -20.24 -14.96
C LYS A 7 5.26 -20.61 -13.50
N MET A 8 6.34 -20.76 -12.76
CA MET A 8 6.26 -20.79 -11.30
C MET A 8 6.11 -19.35 -10.81
N ASP A 9 4.90 -19.02 -10.36
CA ASP A 9 4.70 -17.85 -9.50
C ASP A 9 5.45 -18.10 -8.17
N PRO A 10 6.15 -17.10 -7.61
CA PRO A 10 6.84 -17.26 -6.33
C PRO A 10 5.82 -17.65 -5.27
N ALA A 11 6.12 -18.71 -4.51
CA ALA A 11 5.23 -19.40 -3.57
C ALA A 11 4.54 -18.44 -2.57
N GLY A 12 3.42 -17.85 -2.99
CA GLY A 12 2.34 -17.38 -2.14
C GLY A 12 1.27 -18.46 -2.11
N LEU A 13 0.58 -18.60 -0.97
CA LEU A 13 -0.62 -19.42 -0.88
C LEU A 13 -1.52 -19.09 -2.08
N PRO A 14 -1.96 -20.09 -2.88
CA PRO A 14 -2.85 -19.83 -4.00
C PRO A 14 -4.07 -19.09 -3.46
N ALA A 15 -4.36 -17.92 -4.04
CA ALA A 15 -5.50 -17.11 -3.66
C ALA A 15 -6.78 -17.88 -4.01
N LEU A 16 -7.22 -18.75 -3.09
CA LEU A 16 -8.49 -19.42 -3.20
C LEU A 16 -9.58 -18.34 -3.24
N PRO A 17 -10.60 -18.50 -4.10
CA PRO A 17 -11.69 -17.53 -4.19
C PRO A 17 -12.37 -17.42 -2.81
N SER A 18 -12.09 -16.32 -2.14
CA SER A 18 -12.62 -16.04 -0.81
C SER A 18 -13.88 -15.19 -0.93
N VAL A 19 -14.88 -15.49 -0.10
CA VAL A 19 -16.05 -14.60 0.10
C VAL A 19 -15.62 -13.22 0.60
N LEU A 20 -14.41 -13.11 1.18
CA LEU A 20 -13.79 -11.85 1.60
C LEU A 20 -13.16 -11.06 0.43
N GLY A 21 -13.10 -11.66 -0.76
CA GLY A 21 -12.51 -11.11 -1.98
C GLY A 21 -10.98 -11.03 -1.97
N GLU A 22 -10.40 -10.60 -3.09
CA GLU A 22 -8.98 -10.27 -3.24
C GLU A 22 -8.70 -8.88 -2.66
N ARG A 23 -8.86 -8.72 -1.35
CA ARG A 23 -8.38 -7.49 -0.71
C ARG A 23 -6.87 -7.58 -0.58
N ARG A 24 -6.15 -6.59 -1.12
CA ARG A 24 -4.71 -6.42 -0.80
C ARG A 24 -4.57 -6.50 0.72
N TYR A 25 -3.65 -7.34 1.17
CA TYR A 25 -3.38 -7.55 2.59
C TYR A 25 -3.03 -6.21 3.23
N SER A 26 -3.96 -5.62 3.98
CA SER A 26 -3.72 -4.42 4.77
C SER A 26 -3.40 -4.89 6.18
N CYS A 27 -2.12 -4.98 6.51
CA CYS A 27 -1.70 -5.30 7.87
C CYS A 27 -2.26 -4.25 8.83
N GLN A 28 -2.91 -4.69 9.91
CA GLN A 28 -3.31 -3.78 10.98
C GLN A 28 -2.05 -3.25 11.67
N THR A 29 -1.93 -1.95 11.83
CA THR A 29 -0.77 -1.31 12.44
C THR A 29 -0.96 -1.25 13.96
N GLY A 30 0.06 -1.63 14.72
CA GLY A 30 0.01 -1.67 16.19
C GLY A 30 0.36 -0.34 16.87
N GLY A 31 0.47 0.75 16.10
CA GLY A 31 0.72 2.08 16.62
C GLY A 31 1.23 3.06 15.56
N LYS A 32 1.14 4.35 15.87
CA LYS A 32 1.53 5.46 15.01
C LYS A 32 2.67 6.27 15.61
N ILE A 33 3.74 6.42 14.85
CA ILE A 33 4.76 7.46 15.09
C ILE A 33 4.36 8.67 14.26
N ARG A 34 4.26 9.86 14.86
CA ARG A 34 3.86 11.07 14.13
C ARG A 34 5.08 11.77 13.54
N PRO A 35 4.99 12.27 12.29
CA PRO A 35 6.08 12.99 11.64
C PRO A 35 6.26 14.41 12.17
N GLY A 36 5.59 14.81 13.25
CA GLY A 36 5.67 16.16 13.79
C GLY A 36 4.66 16.36 14.91
N ILE A 37 4.45 17.62 15.29
CA ILE A 37 3.55 18.01 16.38
C ILE A 37 2.32 18.75 15.85
N LYS A 38 1.25 18.79 16.63
CA LYS A 38 0.20 19.79 16.45
C LYS A 38 0.34 20.87 17.51
N VAL A 39 0.22 22.13 17.10
CA VAL A 39 0.24 23.30 17.99
C VAL A 39 -1.10 24.03 17.93
N LEU A 40 -1.45 24.75 18.98
CA LEU A 40 -2.64 25.60 18.98
C LEU A 40 -2.57 26.64 17.86
N THR A 41 -3.70 26.88 17.21
CA THR A 41 -3.84 28.01 16.27
C THR A 41 -3.79 29.33 17.02
N ARG A 42 -3.42 30.43 16.34
CA ARG A 42 -3.39 31.78 16.94
C ARG A 42 -4.71 32.19 17.59
N ALA A 43 -5.84 31.71 17.07
CA ALA A 43 -7.16 31.95 17.67
C ALA A 43 -7.35 31.14 18.96
N ALA A 44 -7.03 29.84 18.93
CA ALA A 44 -7.13 28.97 20.10
C ALA A 44 -6.15 29.38 21.22
N GLN A 45 -4.97 29.90 20.88
CA GLN A 45 -3.97 30.38 21.85
C GLN A 45 -4.47 31.54 22.72
N LYS A 46 -5.42 32.35 22.24
CA LYS A 46 -5.97 33.48 23.00
C LYS A 46 -6.97 33.03 24.07
N ILE A 47 -7.47 31.80 23.98
CA ILE A 47 -8.47 31.27 24.89
C ILE A 47 -7.75 30.48 25.98
N GLU A 48 -7.81 30.98 27.21
CA GLU A 48 -7.10 30.39 28.35
C GLU A 48 -7.49 28.92 28.59
N ALA A 49 -8.78 28.59 28.50
CA ALA A 49 -9.27 27.22 28.62
C ALA A 49 -8.66 26.27 27.58
N ALA A 50 -8.51 26.73 26.33
CA ALA A 50 -7.90 25.92 25.27
C ALA A 50 -6.39 25.72 25.49
N ARG A 51 -5.69 26.76 25.97
CA ARG A 51 -4.27 26.68 26.32
C ARG A 51 -4.04 25.66 27.44
N ARG A 52 -4.81 25.78 28.53
CA ARG A 52 -4.74 24.88 29.67
C ARG A 52 -4.99 23.43 29.27
N LEU A 53 -6.07 23.16 28.52
CA LEU A 53 -6.39 21.80 28.06
C LEU A 53 -5.33 21.20 27.13
N TYR A 54 -4.72 22.05 26.31
CA TYR A 54 -3.61 21.63 25.45
C TYR A 54 -2.37 21.27 26.27
N ASP A 55 -1.95 22.13 27.19
CA ASP A 55 -0.76 21.92 28.02
C ASP A 55 -0.92 20.66 28.89
N GLU A 56 -2.07 20.52 29.58
CA GLU A 56 -2.41 19.32 30.35
C GLU A 56 -2.39 18.04 29.50
N GLY A 57 -2.95 18.11 28.28
CA GLY A 57 -2.97 16.96 27.37
C GLY A 57 -1.59 16.60 26.83
N VAL A 58 -0.74 17.61 26.58
CA VAL A 58 0.63 17.41 26.12
C VAL A 58 1.48 16.77 27.21
N GLU A 59 1.39 17.26 28.45
CA GLU A 59 2.07 16.72 29.63
C GLU A 59 1.62 15.30 29.96
N ALA A 60 0.31 15.03 29.90
CA ALA A 60 -0.23 13.69 30.10
C ALA A 60 0.08 12.71 28.95
N GLY A 61 0.76 13.15 27.88
CA GLY A 61 1.11 12.29 26.76
C GLY A 61 -0.09 11.81 25.92
N GLN A 62 -1.21 12.54 25.96
CA GLN A 62 -2.42 12.22 25.19
C GLN A 62 -2.23 12.44 23.69
N SER A 63 -3.07 11.80 22.88
CA SER A 63 -3.00 11.93 21.43
C SER A 63 -3.47 13.32 21.02
N PHE A 64 -2.90 13.87 19.95
CA PHE A 64 -3.34 15.18 19.49
C PHE A 64 -4.80 15.20 19.01
N ASP A 65 -5.35 14.03 18.64
CA ASP A 65 -6.73 13.92 18.18
C ASP A 65 -7.69 13.93 19.39
N ASP A 66 -7.30 13.33 20.52
CA ASP A 66 -8.04 13.42 21.78
C ASP A 66 -7.98 14.84 22.37
N ILE A 67 -6.80 15.47 22.34
CA ILE A 67 -6.62 16.87 22.77
C ILE A 67 -7.51 17.78 21.93
N GLU A 68 -7.52 17.59 20.60
CA GLU A 68 -8.37 18.37 19.69
C GLU A 68 -9.87 18.18 20.01
N ALA A 69 -10.31 16.95 20.27
CA ALA A 69 -11.69 16.65 20.65
C ALA A 69 -12.08 17.30 21.98
N ARG A 70 -11.21 17.22 23.00
CA ARG A 70 -11.41 17.86 24.31
C ARG A 70 -11.54 19.38 24.19
N ILE A 71 -10.68 20.01 23.40
CA ILE A 71 -10.73 21.47 23.18
C ILE A 71 -12.02 21.86 22.46
N ARG A 72 -12.44 21.11 21.42
CA ARG A 72 -13.70 21.38 20.71
C ARG A 72 -14.92 21.24 21.62
N ALA A 73 -14.92 20.27 22.53
CA ALA A 73 -16.00 20.09 23.49
C ALA A 73 -16.07 21.24 24.52
N ALA A 74 -14.91 21.73 24.98
CA ALA A 74 -14.85 22.81 25.96
C ALA A 74 -15.07 24.21 25.36
N VAL A 75 -14.71 24.40 24.08
CA VAL A 75 -14.79 25.69 23.39
C VAL A 75 -15.50 25.51 22.03
N PRO A 76 -16.85 25.41 22.04
CA PRO A 76 -17.62 25.17 20.82
C PRO A 76 -17.65 26.37 19.86
N ASN A 77 -17.25 27.57 20.31
CA ASN A 77 -17.25 28.81 19.51
C ASN A 77 -16.06 28.91 18.52
N LEU A 78 -15.33 27.83 18.26
CA LEU A 78 -14.21 27.83 17.32
C LEU A 78 -14.66 27.35 15.93
N ASP A 79 -14.76 28.27 14.96
CA ASP A 79 -15.17 27.95 13.58
C ASP A 79 -14.16 27.09 12.81
N ARG A 80 -12.88 27.13 13.22
CA ARG A 80 -11.77 26.40 12.58
C ARG A 80 -11.15 25.40 13.57
N SER A 81 -10.47 24.38 13.04
CA SER A 81 -9.77 23.39 13.87
C SER A 81 -8.83 24.09 14.88
N PRO A 82 -8.88 23.72 16.18
CA PRO A 82 -8.10 24.38 17.23
C PRO A 82 -6.60 24.12 17.10
N LEU A 83 -6.21 23.04 16.42
CA LEU A 83 -4.84 22.59 16.28
C LEU A 83 -4.37 22.63 14.83
N THR A 84 -3.14 23.08 14.61
CA THR A 84 -2.49 23.08 13.29
C THR A 84 -1.21 22.24 13.33
N PRO A 85 -0.91 21.42 12.31
CA PRO A 85 0.35 20.69 12.24
C PRO A 85 1.54 21.66 12.12
N ARG A 86 2.63 21.35 12.82
CA ARG A 86 3.89 22.10 12.74
C ARG A 86 5.02 21.18 12.33
N ASN A 87 5.80 21.64 11.36
CA ASN A 87 6.98 20.93 10.90
C ASN A 87 8.13 21.12 11.91
N VAL A 88 8.73 20.02 12.36
CA VAL A 88 9.77 19.99 13.41
C VAL A 88 10.83 18.94 13.06
N PRO A 89 12.08 19.06 13.58
CA PRO A 89 13.19 18.15 13.22
C PRO A 89 13.10 16.74 13.82
N TYR A 90 12.13 16.46 14.69
CA TYR A 90 12.00 15.19 15.40
C TYR A 90 10.65 14.52 15.16
N PHE A 91 10.58 13.21 15.37
CA PHE A 91 9.36 12.42 15.37
C PHE A 91 8.71 12.45 16.75
N THR A 92 7.38 12.36 16.78
CA THR A 92 6.62 12.36 18.03
C THR A 92 6.06 10.97 18.30
N VAL A 93 6.36 10.46 19.49
CA VAL A 93 5.92 9.16 20.00
C VAL A 93 5.13 9.42 21.27
N ARG A 94 3.86 9.05 21.30
CA ARG A 94 2.96 9.23 22.44
C ARG A 94 2.31 7.89 22.77
N GLY A 95 2.22 7.53 24.04
CA GLY A 95 1.68 6.22 24.46
C GLY A 95 0.28 5.95 23.94
N SER A 96 -0.57 6.97 23.88
CA SER A 96 -1.95 6.91 23.36
C SER A 96 -2.04 6.62 21.86
N ASP A 97 -0.98 6.85 21.08
CA ASP A 97 -0.95 6.56 19.64
C ASP A 97 -0.66 5.07 19.36
N PHE A 98 -0.51 4.23 20.40
CA PHE A 98 -0.18 2.81 20.32
C PHE A 98 -1.24 1.98 21.03
N ALA A 99 -1.54 0.80 20.49
CA ALA A 99 -2.44 -0.14 21.18
C ALA A 99 -1.85 -0.59 22.53
N MET A 100 -0.53 -0.65 22.64
CA MET A 100 0.20 -0.93 23.88
C MET A 100 1.17 0.22 24.19
N PRO A 101 0.89 1.07 25.19
CA PRO A 101 1.70 2.24 25.52
C PRO A 101 3.16 1.94 25.91
N GLU A 102 3.44 0.73 26.41
CA GLU A 102 4.81 0.27 26.71
C GLU A 102 5.73 0.37 25.48
N ILE A 103 5.20 0.13 24.28
CA ILE A 103 5.98 0.19 23.05
C ILE A 103 6.54 1.60 22.81
N ALA A 104 5.74 2.62 23.07
CA ALA A 104 6.18 4.02 22.99
C ALA A 104 7.34 4.28 23.97
N ARG A 105 7.25 3.75 25.20
CA ARG A 105 8.31 3.87 26.21
C ARG A 105 9.60 3.16 25.78
N GLN A 106 9.51 1.95 25.24
CA GLN A 106 10.67 1.21 24.74
C GLN A 106 11.36 1.94 23.57
N ILE A 107 10.60 2.50 22.63
CA ILE A 107 11.15 3.27 21.50
C ILE A 107 11.90 4.50 22.02
N MET A 108 11.27 5.27 22.91
CA MET A 108 11.89 6.47 23.48
C MET A 108 13.12 6.11 24.32
N SER A 109 13.06 5.04 25.12
CA SER A 109 14.20 4.60 25.94
C SER A 109 15.40 4.15 25.12
N LYS A 110 15.21 3.58 23.93
CA LYS A 110 16.30 3.06 23.09
C LYS A 110 16.86 4.09 22.11
N TYR A 111 16.02 4.96 21.58
CA TYR A 111 16.36 5.78 20.41
C TYR A 111 16.15 7.28 20.59
N ALA A 112 15.60 7.75 21.72
CA ALA A 112 15.55 9.18 21.98
C ALA A 112 16.94 9.72 22.31
N GLU A 113 17.26 10.88 21.74
CA GLU A 113 18.51 11.59 21.95
C GLU A 113 18.19 12.94 22.60
N ASP A 114 19.04 13.40 23.53
CA ASP A 114 19.10 14.80 23.92
C ASP A 114 20.22 15.47 23.10
N ARG A 115 19.90 16.58 22.44
CA ARG A 115 20.83 17.34 21.60
C ARG A 115 21.28 18.66 22.23
N GLY A 116 21.17 18.77 23.56
CA GLY A 116 21.66 19.91 24.35
C GLY A 116 20.56 20.79 24.96
N ASP A 117 19.29 20.39 24.82
CA ASP A 117 18.14 21.16 25.33
C ASP A 117 17.58 20.59 26.64
N GLY A 118 18.10 19.46 27.14
CA GLY A 118 17.54 18.76 28.30
C GLY A 118 16.27 17.96 27.99
N ILE A 119 15.86 17.89 26.73
CA ILE A 119 14.61 17.24 26.30
C ILE A 119 14.93 16.09 25.35
N LEU A 120 14.62 14.87 25.79
CA LEU A 120 14.74 13.67 24.98
C LEU A 120 13.74 13.67 23.84
N ARG A 121 14.23 13.59 22.59
CA ARG A 121 13.38 13.54 21.39
C ARG A 121 13.86 12.47 20.41
N LEU A 122 12.94 11.93 19.63
CA LEU A 122 13.25 10.92 18.62
C LEU A 122 13.63 11.60 17.29
N TYR A 123 14.92 11.79 17.03
CA TYR A 123 15.39 12.42 15.78
C TYR A 123 15.55 11.43 14.63
N ARG A 124 15.94 10.19 14.95
CA ARG A 124 16.14 9.09 14.00
C ARG A 124 15.89 7.76 14.68
N PHE A 125 15.54 6.73 13.92
CA PHE A 125 15.38 5.37 14.45
C PHE A 125 15.52 4.32 13.35
N PRO A 126 15.97 3.10 13.69
CA PRO A 126 16.13 2.03 12.72
C PRO A 126 14.79 1.41 12.34
N VAL A 127 14.65 1.01 11.08
CA VAL A 127 13.47 0.36 10.53
C VAL A 127 13.80 -0.79 9.59
N VAL A 128 12.92 -1.79 9.58
CA VAL A 128 12.95 -2.95 8.70
C VAL A 128 11.59 -3.10 8.03
N PHE A 129 11.60 -3.45 6.75
CA PHE A 129 10.40 -3.61 5.93
C PHE A 129 10.03 -5.08 5.75
N ALA A 130 8.74 -5.38 5.70
CA ALA A 130 8.21 -6.74 5.66
C ALA A 130 7.93 -7.29 4.25
N SER A 131 7.95 -6.41 3.24
CA SER A 131 7.62 -6.74 1.85
C SER A 131 8.57 -5.99 0.93
N ASP A 132 8.87 -6.57 -0.23
CA ASP A 132 9.61 -5.95 -1.33
C ASP A 132 8.70 -5.12 -2.26
N SER A 133 7.39 -5.10 -2.00
CA SER A 133 6.42 -4.26 -2.71
C SER A 133 6.37 -2.87 -2.09
N LEU A 134 6.68 -1.85 -2.90
CA LEU A 134 6.63 -0.45 -2.48
C LEU A 134 5.24 -0.04 -1.95
N LEU A 135 4.16 -0.53 -2.57
CA LEU A 135 2.80 -0.17 -2.16
C LEU A 135 2.34 -0.89 -0.88
N ASP A 136 2.98 -1.99 -0.51
CA ASP A 136 2.70 -2.68 0.75
C ASP A 136 3.36 -1.95 1.92
N VAL A 137 4.59 -1.48 1.73
CA VAL A 137 5.36 -0.77 2.77
C VAL A 137 5.07 0.72 2.80
N MET A 138 4.64 1.29 1.68
CA MET A 138 4.38 2.71 1.55
C MET A 138 3.09 2.95 0.74
N PRO A 139 1.91 2.51 1.22
CA PRO A 139 0.66 2.80 0.55
C PRO A 139 0.40 4.31 0.55
N HIS A 140 0.17 4.87 -0.63
CA HIS A 140 -0.10 6.29 -0.84
C HIS A 140 -1.08 6.50 -1.98
N LYS A 141 -1.92 7.53 -1.84
CA LYS A 141 -2.89 7.94 -2.85
C LYS A 141 -3.30 9.40 -2.64
N LEU A 142 -3.92 9.98 -3.67
CA LEU A 142 -4.60 11.26 -3.57
C LEU A 142 -6.00 11.02 -3.01
N GLU A 143 -6.40 11.81 -2.01
CA GLU A 143 -7.73 11.70 -1.39
C GLU A 143 -8.38 13.08 -1.26
N ALA A 144 -9.67 13.14 -1.58
CA ALA A 144 -10.53 14.29 -1.35
C ALA A 144 -11.67 13.92 -0.40
N TYR A 145 -11.84 14.70 0.67
CA TYR A 145 -12.85 14.46 1.69
C TYR A 145 -14.02 15.44 1.57
N GLY A 146 -15.24 14.93 1.75
CA GLY A 146 -16.46 15.72 1.88
C GLY A 146 -16.93 15.82 3.34
N SER A 147 -18.24 16.01 3.54
CA SER A 147 -18.88 16.04 4.86
C SER A 147 -18.84 14.67 5.54
N GLY A 148 -17.70 14.33 6.14
CA GLY A 148 -17.51 13.15 6.99
C GLY A 148 -17.11 11.86 6.28
N SER A 149 -16.95 11.85 4.95
CA SER A 149 -16.44 10.69 4.23
C SER A 149 -15.58 11.07 3.03
N ILE A 150 -14.75 10.13 2.57
CA ILE A 150 -13.97 10.30 1.35
C ILE A 150 -14.93 10.40 0.15
N LYS A 151 -14.76 11.46 -0.63
CA LYS A 151 -15.55 11.76 -1.84
C LYS A 151 -14.88 11.12 -3.05
N PHE A 152 -13.57 11.35 -3.19
CA PHE A 152 -12.76 10.84 -4.31
C PHE A 152 -11.43 10.32 -3.81
N TRP A 153 -10.86 9.32 -4.48
CA TRP A 153 -9.48 8.89 -4.26
C TRP A 153 -8.83 8.42 -5.55
N SER A 154 -7.51 8.53 -5.63
CA SER A 154 -6.76 7.90 -6.72
C SER A 154 -6.55 6.42 -6.45
N ASP A 155 -6.62 5.62 -7.49
CA ASP A 155 -6.17 4.24 -7.51
C ASP A 155 -5.33 4.01 -8.76
N PHE A 156 -4.63 2.88 -8.84
CA PHE A 156 -3.82 2.53 -9.99
C PHE A 156 -4.40 1.32 -10.71
N SER A 157 -4.18 1.25 -12.02
CA SER A 157 -4.40 0.04 -12.81
C SER A 157 -3.55 -1.12 -12.26
N ALA A 158 -3.92 -2.36 -12.60
CA ALA A 158 -3.22 -3.55 -12.09
C ALA A 158 -1.72 -3.58 -12.48
N ASP A 159 -1.39 -3.01 -13.64
CA ASP A 159 -0.04 -2.82 -14.15
C ASP A 159 0.64 -1.52 -13.66
N GLY A 160 -0.08 -0.67 -12.91
CA GLY A 160 0.44 0.57 -12.34
C GLY A 160 0.71 1.70 -13.34
N SER A 161 0.34 1.50 -14.61
CA SER A 161 0.63 2.45 -15.71
C SER A 161 -0.31 3.65 -15.72
N GLU A 162 -1.58 3.45 -15.36
CA GLU A 162 -2.60 4.49 -15.34
C GLU A 162 -3.11 4.72 -13.91
N ARG A 163 -3.30 6.00 -13.59
CA ARG A 163 -3.91 6.43 -12.33
C ARG A 163 -5.37 6.81 -12.58
N TYR A 164 -6.28 6.14 -11.90
CA TYR A 164 -7.71 6.38 -11.98
C TYR A 164 -8.23 7.21 -10.81
N CYS A 165 -9.25 8.01 -11.06
CA CYS A 165 -9.99 8.74 -10.05
C CYS A 165 -11.27 7.97 -9.73
N MET A 166 -11.35 7.45 -8.51
CA MET A 166 -12.43 6.60 -8.03
C MET A 166 -13.41 7.39 -7.17
N THR A 167 -14.66 6.97 -7.18
CA THR A 167 -15.74 7.44 -6.30
C THR A 167 -16.61 6.25 -5.87
N PHE A 168 -17.43 6.44 -4.84
CA PHE A 168 -18.43 5.43 -4.47
C PHE A 168 -19.61 5.46 -5.42
N ALA A 169 -20.07 4.28 -5.84
CA ALA A 169 -21.30 4.14 -6.58
C ALA A 169 -22.51 4.57 -5.74
N PRO A 170 -23.51 5.24 -6.35
CA PRO A 170 -24.72 5.61 -5.66
C PRO A 170 -25.45 4.35 -5.16
N VAL A 171 -25.92 4.39 -3.92
CA VAL A 171 -26.63 3.25 -3.32
C VAL A 171 -28.02 3.18 -3.95
N ARG A 172 -28.30 2.06 -4.63
CA ARG A 172 -29.63 1.80 -5.18
C ARG A 172 -30.65 1.71 -4.04
N LYS A 173 -31.79 2.36 -4.22
CA LYS A 173 -32.94 2.24 -3.32
C LYS A 173 -33.92 1.22 -3.89
N ALA A 174 -34.51 0.41 -3.04
CA ALA A 174 -35.61 -0.47 -3.39
C ALA A 174 -36.84 0.38 -3.78
N SER A 175 -37.86 -0.26 -4.38
CA SER A 175 -39.14 0.38 -4.68
C SER A 175 -39.81 1.00 -3.44
N SER A 176 -39.55 0.45 -2.26
CA SER A 176 -39.98 0.98 -0.96
C SER A 176 -39.21 2.22 -0.47
N GLY A 177 -38.25 2.73 -1.24
CA GLY A 177 -37.38 3.85 -0.87
C GLY A 177 -36.24 3.47 0.09
N ARG A 178 -36.23 2.25 0.64
CA ARG A 178 -35.16 1.75 1.51
C ARG A 178 -33.88 1.45 0.72
N ALA A 179 -32.73 1.83 1.26
CA ALA A 179 -31.44 1.51 0.66
C ALA A 179 -31.23 -0.02 0.57
N ILE A 180 -30.83 -0.51 -0.60
CA ILE A 180 -30.49 -1.91 -0.80
C ILE A 180 -29.17 -2.19 -0.09
N ARG A 181 -29.13 -3.24 0.74
CA ARG A 181 -27.89 -3.70 1.39
C ARG A 181 -26.95 -4.27 0.33
N ILE A 182 -25.76 -3.70 0.20
CA ILE A 182 -24.75 -4.14 -0.76
C ILE A 182 -23.69 -4.96 -0.03
N PHE A 183 -23.49 -6.21 -0.46
CA PHE A 183 -22.45 -7.07 0.10
C PHE A 183 -21.05 -6.47 -0.16
N GLY A 184 -20.25 -6.35 0.90
CA GLY A 184 -18.92 -5.73 0.86
C GLY A 184 -18.92 -4.20 0.81
N GLY A 185 -20.08 -3.54 1.02
CA GLY A 185 -20.19 -2.09 1.06
C GLY A 185 -20.43 -1.44 -0.31
N ARG A 186 -20.35 -0.10 -0.35
CA ARG A 186 -20.51 0.67 -1.60
C ARG A 186 -19.41 0.28 -2.59
N LYS A 187 -19.80 -0.09 -3.80
CA LYS A 187 -18.85 -0.45 -4.85
C LYS A 187 -18.08 0.79 -5.31
N HIS A 188 -16.82 0.59 -5.69
CA HIS A 188 -16.00 1.64 -6.28
C HIS A 188 -16.37 1.77 -7.77
N GLN A 189 -16.49 2.99 -8.27
CA GLN A 189 -16.69 3.28 -9.68
C GLN A 189 -15.72 4.38 -10.12
N LEU A 190 -15.43 4.43 -11.41
CA LEU A 190 -14.69 5.54 -11.99
C LEU A 190 -15.51 6.84 -11.88
N ARG A 191 -14.82 7.95 -11.64
CA ARG A 191 -15.44 9.27 -11.62
C ARG A 191 -15.79 9.70 -13.06
N GLU A 192 -17.08 9.73 -13.36
CA GLU A 192 -17.60 10.10 -14.69
C GLU A 192 -17.13 11.49 -15.15
N ALA A 193 -17.11 12.48 -14.25
CA ALA A 193 -16.76 13.87 -14.58
C ALA A 193 -15.35 14.06 -15.16
N ASN A 194 -14.43 13.12 -14.92
CA ASN A 194 -13.06 13.18 -15.44
C ASN A 194 -12.74 11.94 -16.29
N GLU A 195 -13.77 11.26 -16.82
CA GLU A 195 -13.62 10.01 -17.59
C GLU A 195 -12.85 8.92 -16.82
N GLY A 196 -12.87 8.98 -15.49
CA GLY A 196 -12.11 8.10 -14.62
C GLY A 196 -10.60 8.38 -14.55
N ARG A 197 -10.04 9.34 -15.30
CA ARG A 197 -8.60 9.67 -15.25
C ARG A 197 -8.28 10.58 -14.07
N CYS A 198 -7.19 10.28 -13.38
CA CYS A 198 -6.68 11.12 -12.29
C CYS A 198 -5.50 11.97 -12.79
N ASP A 199 -5.81 13.18 -13.21
CA ASP A 199 -4.83 14.20 -13.61
C ASP A 199 -4.89 15.41 -12.66
N PRO A 200 -3.93 15.55 -11.71
CA PRO A 200 -3.88 16.65 -10.76
C PRO A 200 -3.83 18.03 -11.42
N GLU A 201 -3.17 18.17 -12.57
CA GLU A 201 -2.99 19.47 -13.23
C GLU A 201 -4.34 20.01 -13.73
N ASN A 202 -5.18 19.12 -14.25
CA ASN A 202 -6.51 19.48 -14.78
C ASN A 202 -7.66 19.21 -13.80
N CYS A 203 -7.39 18.77 -12.58
CA CYS A 203 -8.43 18.39 -11.62
C CYS A 203 -8.84 19.58 -10.71
N PRO A 204 -10.11 20.03 -10.76
CA PRO A 204 -10.55 21.19 -9.98
C PRO A 204 -10.44 20.98 -8.46
N GLU A 205 -10.65 19.77 -7.95
CA GLU A 205 -10.49 19.50 -6.51
C GLU A 205 -9.02 19.57 -6.07
N TYR A 206 -8.08 19.22 -6.94
CA TYR A 206 -6.66 19.33 -6.63
C TYR A 206 -6.22 20.80 -6.66
N GLN A 207 -6.60 21.54 -7.70
CA GLN A 207 -6.31 22.97 -7.82
C GLN A 207 -6.89 23.79 -6.66
N ASN A 208 -8.06 23.41 -6.15
CA ASN A 208 -8.68 24.03 -4.97
C ASN A 208 -8.12 23.52 -3.62
N ARG A 209 -7.02 22.76 -3.60
CA ARG A 209 -6.38 22.18 -2.39
C ARG A 209 -7.29 21.24 -1.58
N GLN A 210 -8.35 20.70 -2.18
CA GLN A 210 -9.29 19.77 -1.53
C GLN A 210 -8.85 18.30 -1.66
N CYS A 211 -8.07 17.99 -2.70
CA CYS A 211 -7.48 16.68 -2.94
C CYS A 211 -6.00 16.70 -2.55
N ASN A 212 -5.59 15.90 -1.55
CA ASN A 212 -4.23 15.92 -1.01
C ASN A 212 -3.60 14.52 -1.03
N VAL A 213 -2.27 14.47 -1.12
CA VAL A 213 -1.53 13.21 -0.97
C VAL A 213 -1.68 12.71 0.46
N LYS A 214 -2.09 11.44 0.59
CA LYS A 214 -2.21 10.71 1.83
C LYS A 214 -1.41 9.42 1.71
N GLY A 215 -0.30 9.36 2.43
CA GLY A 215 0.57 8.21 2.49
C GLY A 215 0.87 7.80 3.91
N ARG A 216 1.37 6.57 4.06
CA ARG A 216 1.95 6.08 5.31
C ARG A 216 3.11 5.15 4.98
N ILE A 217 4.13 5.16 5.82
CA ILE A 217 5.25 4.23 5.75
C ILE A 217 5.03 3.18 6.85
N ILE A 218 5.06 1.91 6.49
CA ILE A 218 4.76 0.76 7.35
C ILE A 218 6.05 -0.03 7.56
N PHE A 219 6.43 -0.24 8.82
CA PHE A 219 7.73 -0.83 9.17
C PHE A 219 7.74 -1.52 10.54
N TYR A 220 8.79 -2.29 10.80
CA TYR A 220 9.16 -2.78 12.12
C TYR A 220 10.39 -2.02 12.64
N ILE A 221 10.52 -1.89 13.96
CA ILE A 221 11.72 -1.32 14.60
C ILE A 221 12.50 -2.49 15.23
N PRO A 222 13.74 -2.75 14.79
CA PRO A 222 14.58 -3.77 15.39
C PRO A 222 14.71 -3.61 16.90
N GLY A 223 14.66 -4.73 17.62
CA GLY A 223 14.77 -4.76 19.09
C GLY A 223 13.52 -4.30 19.84
N ILE A 224 12.40 -4.03 19.16
CA ILE A 224 11.10 -3.79 19.80
C ILE A 224 10.22 -5.01 19.55
N THR A 225 9.90 -5.77 20.59
CA THR A 225 9.14 -7.01 20.48
C THR A 225 7.66 -6.71 20.21
N ARG A 226 7.16 -7.09 19.03
CA ARG A 226 5.76 -6.87 18.62
C ARG A 226 5.39 -7.72 17.42
N VAL A 227 4.09 -8.00 17.30
CA VAL A 227 3.52 -8.77 16.18
C VAL A 227 3.11 -7.86 15.00
N ALA A 228 2.40 -6.77 15.26
CA ALA A 228 1.90 -5.87 14.23
C ALA A 228 2.96 -4.83 13.81
N PRO A 229 3.05 -4.35 12.57
CA PRO A 229 3.97 -3.27 12.18
C PRO A 229 3.53 -1.90 12.73
N LEU A 230 4.43 -0.92 12.68
CA LEU A 230 4.18 0.49 12.96
C LEU A 230 3.89 1.27 11.70
N GLU A 231 3.22 2.40 11.85
CA GLU A 231 3.04 3.37 10.77
C GLU A 231 3.59 4.77 11.08
N LEU A 232 4.10 5.41 10.04
CA LEU A 232 4.43 6.84 9.99
C LEU A 232 3.57 7.48 8.89
N PRO A 233 2.44 8.14 9.21
CA PRO A 233 1.65 8.85 8.22
C PRO A 233 2.42 10.05 7.68
N THR A 234 2.27 10.33 6.40
CA THR A 234 2.88 11.50 5.75
C THR A 234 1.97 12.02 4.63
N ASN A 235 1.90 13.35 4.54
CA ASN A 235 1.28 14.03 3.39
C ASN A 235 2.36 14.66 2.48
N SER A 236 3.64 14.42 2.77
CA SER A 236 4.74 15.00 2.01
C SER A 236 5.02 14.13 0.79
N LEU A 237 4.73 14.66 -0.40
CA LEU A 237 5.09 14.02 -1.66
C LEU A 237 6.62 13.85 -1.76
N TYR A 238 7.38 14.91 -1.48
CA TYR A 238 8.84 14.88 -1.49
C TYR A 238 9.44 13.84 -0.53
N GLY A 239 8.85 13.68 0.67
CA GLY A 239 9.28 12.64 1.61
C GLY A 239 9.00 11.23 1.12
N LEU A 240 7.83 10.98 0.54
CA LEU A 240 7.50 9.68 -0.06
C LEU A 240 8.42 9.37 -1.25
N ASP A 241 8.70 10.36 -2.10
CA ASP A 241 9.59 10.21 -3.24
C ASP A 241 11.03 9.90 -2.81
N ALA A 242 11.56 10.60 -1.80
CA ALA A 242 12.89 10.35 -1.25
C ALA A 242 13.04 8.94 -0.65
N VAL A 243 12.01 8.47 0.09
CA VAL A 243 11.98 7.11 0.62
C VAL A 243 11.91 6.08 -0.50
N ARG A 244 11.05 6.31 -1.51
CA ARG A 244 10.92 5.44 -2.68
C ARG A 244 12.23 5.29 -3.44
N GLU A 245 12.92 6.40 -3.68
CA GLU A 245 14.18 6.39 -4.42
C GLU A 245 15.24 5.56 -3.70
N THR A 246 15.38 5.76 -2.39
CA THR A 246 16.29 4.98 -1.54
C THR A 246 15.95 3.49 -1.61
N LEU A 247 14.67 3.12 -1.47
CA LEU A 247 14.25 1.72 -1.53
C LEU A 247 14.54 1.09 -2.90
N ARG A 248 14.31 1.81 -4.00
CA ARG A 248 14.61 1.33 -5.36
C ARG A 248 16.10 1.15 -5.59
N GLN A 249 16.91 2.09 -5.13
CA GLN A 249 18.37 2.00 -5.24
C GLN A 249 18.90 0.77 -4.50
N ILE A 250 18.43 0.53 -3.28
CA ILE A 250 18.83 -0.62 -2.47
C ILE A 250 18.32 -1.93 -3.06
N ALA A 251 17.09 -1.96 -3.56
CA ALA A 251 16.59 -3.11 -4.31
C ALA A 251 17.46 -3.39 -5.54
N ALA A 252 17.82 -2.37 -6.32
CA ALA A 252 18.67 -2.57 -7.49
C ALA A 252 20.03 -3.18 -7.12
N MET A 253 20.64 -2.74 -6.01
CA MET A 253 21.89 -3.31 -5.51
C MET A 253 21.74 -4.77 -5.02
N ARG A 254 20.57 -5.14 -4.49
CA ARG A 254 20.30 -6.46 -3.89
C ARG A 254 19.44 -7.38 -4.78
N GLY A 255 19.48 -7.22 -6.10
CA GLY A 255 18.76 -8.10 -7.02
C GLY A 255 17.22 -8.04 -6.90
N GLY A 256 16.69 -6.86 -6.57
CA GLY A 256 15.26 -6.58 -6.47
C GLY A 256 14.68 -6.59 -5.05
N ARG A 257 15.49 -6.80 -4.01
CA ARG A 257 15.01 -6.97 -2.63
C ARG A 257 15.45 -5.86 -1.67
N PHE A 258 14.52 -5.31 -0.91
CA PHE A 258 14.78 -4.38 0.20
C PHE A 258 14.14 -4.82 1.53
N SER A 259 13.33 -5.88 1.53
CA SER A 259 12.70 -6.45 2.71
C SER A 259 13.74 -7.08 3.65
N GLY A 260 13.35 -7.20 4.93
CA GLY A 260 14.18 -7.74 5.99
C GLY A 260 15.37 -6.85 6.34
N PHE A 261 16.36 -7.45 6.99
CA PHE A 261 17.65 -6.83 7.21
C PHE A 261 18.46 -6.79 5.91
N LEU A 262 19.32 -5.79 5.76
CA LEU A 262 20.08 -5.56 4.53
C LEU A 262 21.22 -6.57 4.37
N GLN A 263 22.12 -6.62 5.35
CA GLN A 263 23.08 -7.70 5.56
C GLN A 263 23.28 -7.93 7.06
N GLY A 264 23.14 -9.18 7.51
CA GLY A 264 23.19 -9.49 8.94
C GLY A 264 22.05 -8.82 9.73
N GLN A 265 22.40 -7.89 10.62
CA GLN A 265 21.45 -7.16 11.48
C GLN A 265 21.29 -5.67 11.12
N GLU A 266 21.82 -5.24 9.97
CA GLU A 266 21.77 -3.84 9.56
C GLU A 266 20.39 -3.45 9.01
N ALA A 267 19.89 -2.30 9.47
CA ALA A 267 18.57 -1.77 9.18
C ALA A 267 18.64 -0.41 8.48
N PHE A 268 17.55 -0.01 7.85
CA PHE A 268 17.40 1.37 7.38
C PHE A 268 17.22 2.31 8.56
N TRP A 269 17.52 3.59 8.39
CA TRP A 269 17.26 4.62 9.38
C TRP A 269 16.28 5.64 8.83
N LEU A 270 15.15 5.81 9.52
CA LEU A 270 14.26 6.94 9.24
C LEU A 270 14.83 8.18 9.91
N THR A 271 15.05 9.22 9.11
CA THR A 271 15.62 10.49 9.54
C THR A 271 14.82 11.66 8.99
N LYS A 272 15.16 12.86 9.45
CA LYS A 272 14.66 14.11 8.86
C LYS A 272 15.82 14.99 8.43
N LYS A 273 15.72 15.53 7.23
CA LYS A 273 16.68 16.49 6.67
C LYS A 273 15.98 17.81 6.40
N LEU A 274 16.63 18.91 6.75
CA LEU A 274 16.18 20.23 6.35
C LEU A 274 16.52 20.42 4.88
N ALA A 275 15.51 20.70 4.06
CA ALA A 275 15.69 20.92 2.64
C ALA A 275 14.86 22.11 2.18
N GLU A 276 15.40 22.85 1.21
CA GLU A 276 14.70 23.95 0.54
C GLU A 276 13.82 23.42 -0.58
N VAL A 277 12.53 23.33 -0.30
CA VAL A 277 11.54 22.78 -1.23
C VAL A 277 10.96 23.92 -2.07
N PRO A 278 10.86 23.75 -3.41
CA PRO A 278 10.13 24.69 -4.24
C PRO A 278 8.64 24.64 -3.88
N HIS A 279 8.07 25.82 -3.65
CA HIS A 279 6.67 26.03 -3.33
C HIS A 279 6.12 27.12 -4.24
N ILE A 280 4.91 26.94 -4.77
CA ILE A 280 4.23 27.97 -5.53
C ILE A 280 3.32 28.72 -4.58
N ASP A 281 3.52 30.03 -4.43
CA ASP A 281 2.68 30.88 -3.59
C ASP A 281 1.30 31.14 -4.22
N GLU A 282 0.44 31.87 -3.52
CA GLU A 282 -0.93 32.17 -4.00
C GLU A 282 -0.92 33.12 -5.21
N GLU A 283 0.19 33.83 -5.44
CA GLU A 283 0.41 34.70 -6.60
C GLU A 283 1.05 33.96 -7.79
N GLY A 284 1.31 32.66 -7.66
CA GLY A 284 1.91 31.83 -8.72
C GLY A 284 3.43 31.92 -8.83
N ARG A 285 4.12 32.55 -7.88
CA ARG A 285 5.59 32.67 -7.88
C ARG A 285 6.23 31.45 -7.24
N ALA A 286 7.36 31.03 -7.81
CA ALA A 286 8.19 29.98 -7.22
C ALA A 286 8.99 30.54 -6.04
N VAL A 287 8.61 30.14 -4.83
CA VAL A 287 9.28 30.47 -3.56
C VAL A 287 9.99 29.22 -3.03
N ARG A 288 11.11 29.39 -2.32
CA ARG A 288 11.77 28.30 -1.61
C ARG A 288 11.38 28.35 -0.15
N VAL A 289 10.90 27.24 0.40
CA VAL A 289 10.54 27.13 1.81
C VAL A 289 11.34 26.00 2.44
N GLU A 290 12.00 26.30 3.55
CA GLU A 290 12.69 25.30 4.35
C GLU A 290 11.68 24.37 5.02
N GLN A 291 11.81 23.08 4.74
CA GLN A 291 10.99 22.04 5.34
C GLN A 291 11.85 20.87 5.77
N TRP A 292 11.57 20.34 6.96
CA TRP A 292 12.06 19.03 7.36
C TRP A 292 11.34 17.96 6.55
N ILE A 293 12.08 17.22 5.73
CA ILE A 293 11.61 16.13 4.91
C ILE A 293 12.03 14.80 5.54
N ILE A 294 11.11 13.83 5.54
CA ILE A 294 11.39 12.47 5.98
C ILE A 294 12.28 11.81 4.92
N GLY A 295 13.43 11.30 5.34
CA GLY A 295 14.35 10.55 4.51
C GLY A 295 14.55 9.14 5.04
N LEU A 296 15.04 8.26 4.17
CA LEU A 296 15.53 6.95 4.52
C LEU A 296 17.03 6.94 4.28
N GLU A 297 17.81 6.54 5.27
CA GLU A 297 19.26 6.43 5.16
C GLU A 297 19.70 5.00 5.41
N VAL A 298 20.81 4.61 4.79
CA VAL A 298 21.44 3.32 5.02
C VAL A 298 22.86 3.55 5.51
N MET A 299 23.18 2.98 6.66
CA MET A 299 24.50 3.08 7.28
C MET A 299 25.35 1.85 6.97
N ILE A 300 25.34 1.39 5.71
CA ILE A 300 26.18 0.30 5.20
C ILE A 300 27.09 0.85 4.10
N ASP A 301 28.29 0.29 4.00
CA ASP A 301 29.09 0.44 2.80
C ASP A 301 28.33 -0.18 1.60
N PRO A 302 27.98 0.63 0.57
CA PRO A 302 27.21 0.14 -0.58
C PRO A 302 27.93 -1.00 -1.33
N THR A 303 29.26 -1.11 -1.25
CA THR A 303 30.01 -2.22 -1.86
C THR A 303 29.63 -3.57 -1.26
N ARG A 304 29.25 -3.61 0.02
CA ARG A 304 28.76 -4.82 0.68
C ARG A 304 27.41 -5.24 0.13
N LEU A 305 26.55 -4.28 -0.24
CA LEU A 305 25.24 -4.57 -0.84
C LEU A 305 25.34 -5.12 -2.26
N LEU A 306 26.39 -4.77 -2.99
CA LEU A 306 26.68 -5.29 -4.33
C LEU A 306 27.14 -6.76 -4.31
N GLY A 307 27.36 -7.33 -3.12
CA GLY A 307 27.87 -8.68 -2.92
C GLY A 307 26.81 -9.65 -2.40
N ALA A 308 25.94 -10.13 -3.27
CA ALA A 308 25.81 -11.57 -3.43
C ALA A 308 26.38 -11.85 -4.82
N PRO A 309 27.49 -12.60 -4.95
CA PRO A 309 27.95 -13.02 -6.27
C PRO A 309 26.75 -13.66 -6.96
N GLN A 310 26.47 -13.29 -8.21
CA GLN A 310 25.46 -13.96 -9.03
C GLN A 310 25.58 -15.48 -8.90
N GLU A 311 26.81 -15.98 -8.77
CA GLU A 311 27.18 -17.38 -8.52
C GLU A 311 26.58 -17.98 -7.25
N GLN A 312 26.43 -17.21 -6.17
CA GLN A 312 25.88 -17.71 -4.90
C GLN A 312 24.36 -17.82 -4.97
N ILE A 313 23.69 -16.86 -5.64
CA ILE A 313 22.25 -16.93 -5.94
C ILE A 313 21.99 -18.09 -6.93
N LEU A 314 22.85 -18.26 -7.93
CA LEU A 314 22.80 -19.38 -8.86
C LEU A 314 23.03 -20.71 -8.13
N ALA A 315 24.03 -20.80 -7.25
CA ALA A 315 24.31 -22.00 -6.47
C ALA A 315 23.18 -22.33 -5.48
N ASP A 316 22.54 -21.33 -4.87
CA ASP A 316 21.35 -21.53 -4.04
C ASP A 316 20.15 -21.99 -4.89
N GLY A 317 19.99 -21.43 -6.09
CA GLY A 317 19.00 -21.86 -7.07
C GLY A 317 19.21 -23.30 -7.54
N GLU A 318 20.45 -23.68 -7.85
CA GLU A 318 20.84 -25.04 -8.22
C GLU A 318 20.64 -26.01 -7.06
N ARG A 319 20.99 -25.63 -5.82
CA ARG A 319 20.72 -26.43 -4.62
C ARG A 319 19.22 -26.64 -4.41
N ALA A 320 18.42 -25.58 -4.49
CA ALA A 320 16.97 -25.66 -4.36
C ALA A 320 16.36 -26.53 -5.49
N ALA A 321 16.84 -26.39 -6.73
CA ALA A 321 16.41 -27.20 -7.85
C ALA A 321 16.79 -28.68 -7.67
N SER A 322 17.98 -28.98 -7.16
CA SER A 322 18.41 -30.33 -6.82
C SER A 322 17.56 -30.97 -5.72
N ILE A 323 17.16 -30.20 -4.70
CA ILE A 323 16.25 -30.68 -3.65
C ILE A 323 14.86 -30.97 -4.23
N LEU A 324 14.32 -30.08 -5.07
CA LEU A 324 12.99 -30.25 -5.67
C LEU A 324 12.93 -31.36 -6.73
N THR A 325 14.03 -31.61 -7.44
CA THR A 325 14.13 -32.70 -8.43
C THR A 325 14.49 -34.04 -7.82
N GLY A 326 14.75 -34.10 -6.51
CA GLY A 326 15.11 -35.33 -5.79
C GLY A 326 16.56 -35.77 -6.01
N ASN A 327 17.41 -34.90 -6.53
CA ASN A 327 18.83 -35.15 -6.78
C ASN A 327 19.74 -34.75 -5.60
N ALA A 328 19.20 -34.11 -4.56
CA ALA A 328 19.97 -33.81 -3.37
C ALA A 328 20.16 -35.07 -2.52
N GLU A 329 21.41 -35.52 -2.36
CA GLU A 329 21.76 -36.50 -1.33
C GLU A 329 21.30 -35.97 0.03
N ARG A 330 20.51 -36.77 0.73
CA ARG A 330 20.08 -36.52 2.10
C ARG A 330 21.34 -36.38 2.94
N ILE A 331 21.64 -35.17 3.40
CA ILE A 331 22.69 -34.99 4.41
C ILE A 331 22.20 -35.73 5.64
N ASP A 332 22.88 -36.82 5.96
CA ASP A 332 22.73 -37.57 7.20
C ASP A 332 23.25 -36.67 8.31
N ASP A 333 22.35 -36.03 9.05
CA ASP A 333 22.69 -35.30 10.27
C ASP A 333 23.11 -36.36 11.30
N GLY A 334 24.41 -36.67 11.31
CA GLY A 334 25.07 -37.49 12.31
C GLY A 334 24.92 -36.87 13.69
N THR A 335 23.80 -37.17 14.33
CA THR A 335 23.63 -37.02 15.78
C THR A 335 23.64 -38.43 16.35
N ASP A 336 24.77 -38.78 16.96
CA ASP A 336 25.00 -40.04 17.67
C ASP A 336 23.85 -40.38 18.63
N ALA A 337 23.02 -41.34 18.23
CA ALA A 337 22.14 -42.07 19.13
C ALA A 337 22.88 -43.33 19.60
N SER A 338 23.75 -43.19 20.60
CA SER A 338 24.28 -44.31 21.36
C SER A 338 23.86 -44.19 22.83
N PHE A 339 22.75 -44.84 23.18
CA PHE A 339 22.66 -45.51 24.47
C PHE A 339 21.91 -46.84 24.30
N VAL A 340 22.70 -47.88 24.57
CA VAL A 340 22.53 -49.33 24.45
C VAL A 340 21.21 -49.94 24.92
N ALA A 341 20.85 -51.01 24.20
CA ALA A 341 19.83 -52.00 24.54
C ALA A 341 20.39 -53.11 25.45
N GLU A 342 19.58 -53.57 26.41
CA GLU A 342 19.57 -54.91 27.02
C GLU A 342 18.32 -54.98 27.91
N THR A 343 17.48 -56.02 27.99
CA THR A 343 17.56 -57.46 27.71
C THR A 343 16.14 -58.00 27.46
N ALA A 344 16.04 -59.13 26.77
CA ALA A 344 14.81 -59.86 26.48
C ALA A 344 14.44 -60.86 27.59
N ALA A 345 13.14 -61.11 27.79
CA ALA A 345 12.62 -62.43 28.18
C ALA A 345 11.12 -62.57 27.84
N ALA A 346 10.79 -63.65 27.13
CA ALA A 346 9.45 -64.02 26.70
C ALA A 346 8.68 -64.82 27.77
N VAL A 347 7.35 -64.65 27.85
CA VAL A 347 6.41 -65.71 28.26
C VAL A 347 5.09 -65.53 27.49
N VAL A 348 4.67 -66.60 26.83
CA VAL A 348 3.33 -66.79 26.24
C VAL A 348 2.42 -67.39 27.32
N THR A 349 1.20 -66.88 27.46
CA THR A 349 0.04 -67.71 27.82
C THR A 349 -1.22 -67.23 27.11
N ASP A 350 -1.96 -68.25 26.68
CA ASP A 350 -3.29 -68.30 26.07
C ASP A 350 -4.38 -67.97 27.12
N ASP A 351 -5.36 -67.13 26.76
CA ASP A 351 -6.78 -67.24 27.14
C ASP A 351 -7.55 -65.96 26.77
N GLY A 352 -8.68 -66.13 26.07
CA GLY A 352 -9.56 -65.05 25.67
C GLY A 352 -10.51 -64.60 26.78
N ALA A 353 -10.72 -63.29 26.90
CA ALA A 353 -11.96 -62.69 27.39
C ALA A 353 -11.97 -61.18 27.13
N VAL A 354 -13.10 -60.70 26.60
CA VAL A 354 -13.49 -59.28 26.55
C VAL A 354 -14.01 -58.88 27.92
N VAL A 355 -13.42 -57.89 28.59
CA VAL A 355 -14.18 -57.03 29.53
C VAL A 355 -13.58 -55.62 29.61
N SER A 356 -14.48 -54.66 29.51
CA SER A 356 -14.36 -53.23 29.72
C SER A 356 -14.28 -52.84 31.20
N GLU A 357 -13.29 -52.02 31.59
CA GLU A 357 -13.33 -51.03 32.69
C GLU A 357 -12.28 -49.95 32.31
N GLY A 358 -12.52 -48.63 32.36
CA GLY A 358 -13.21 -47.86 33.39
C GLY A 358 -12.15 -47.25 34.32
N ARG A 359 -11.75 -45.98 34.08
CA ARG A 359 -11.61 -44.90 35.08
C ARG A 359 -10.72 -43.75 34.59
N ILE A 360 -11.39 -42.63 34.37
CA ILE A 360 -10.87 -41.28 34.49
C ILE A 360 -10.78 -40.98 35.99
N ALA A 361 -9.63 -40.51 36.47
CA ALA A 361 -9.46 -39.99 37.81
C ALA A 361 -9.29 -38.46 37.75
N THR A 362 -10.41 -37.77 37.92
CA THR A 362 -10.51 -36.40 38.41
C THR A 362 -10.38 -36.42 39.94
N ALA A 363 -9.61 -35.47 40.49
CA ALA A 363 -9.59 -35.18 41.91
C ALA A 363 -10.37 -33.88 42.18
N THR A 364 -11.38 -33.98 43.03
CA THR A 364 -12.14 -32.88 43.63
C THR A 364 -12.09 -33.02 45.15
N VAL A 365 -12.03 -31.89 45.85
CA VAL A 365 -12.56 -31.67 47.21
C VAL A 365 -12.94 -30.18 47.25
N ALA A 366 -14.24 -29.87 47.20
CA ALA A 366 -15.18 -29.65 48.33
C ALA A 366 -15.05 -28.19 48.86
N SER A 367 -15.97 -27.25 48.61
CA SER A 367 -17.42 -27.10 48.89
C SER A 367 -17.74 -26.73 50.34
N GLU A 368 -18.32 -25.53 50.52
CA GLU A 368 -19.27 -25.03 51.54
C GLU A 368 -19.60 -23.60 51.08
N GLY A 369 -20.82 -23.08 50.93
CA GLY A 369 -22.19 -23.49 51.23
C GLY A 369 -23.01 -22.21 51.48
N ASP A 370 -24.29 -22.22 51.10
CA ASP A 370 -25.41 -21.39 51.61
C ASP A 370 -25.91 -20.16 50.79
N ASP A 371 -26.87 -20.45 49.90
CA ASP A 371 -28.30 -20.05 49.84
C ASP A 371 -28.76 -18.57 49.94
N GLY A 372 -29.67 -18.21 49.01
CA GLY A 372 -30.56 -17.05 49.17
C GLY A 372 -31.25 -16.54 47.89
N ASP A 373 -32.44 -17.08 47.61
CA ASP A 373 -33.44 -16.75 46.58
C ASP A 373 -33.68 -15.28 46.18
N GLY A 374 -34.18 -15.06 44.96
CA GLY A 374 -34.91 -13.82 44.61
C GLY A 374 -35.14 -13.55 43.12
N ASP A 375 -36.32 -13.95 42.64
CA ASP A 375 -36.93 -13.73 41.30
C ASP A 375 -37.15 -12.25 40.91
N VAL A 376 -37.57 -12.08 39.64
CA VAL A 376 -38.34 -10.98 38.99
C VAL A 376 -37.57 -9.94 38.15
N GLY A 377 -37.80 -9.98 36.82
CA GLY A 377 -38.08 -8.77 36.03
C GLY A 377 -37.33 -8.54 34.70
N ALA A 378 -37.87 -9.06 33.60
CA ALA A 378 -37.73 -8.44 32.25
C ALA A 378 -38.91 -7.47 32.01
N PRO A 379 -39.05 -6.76 30.87
CA PRO A 379 -38.11 -6.12 29.94
C PRO A 379 -38.49 -4.62 29.70
N ILE A 380 -37.66 -3.80 29.04
CA ILE A 380 -38.15 -2.52 28.45
C ILE A 380 -37.51 -2.21 27.10
N GLU A 381 -38.28 -2.42 26.03
CA GLU A 381 -38.16 -1.72 24.74
C GLU A 381 -38.66 -0.27 24.87
N ARG A 382 -38.03 0.69 24.18
CA ARG A 382 -38.65 1.99 23.89
C ARG A 382 -38.38 2.43 22.45
N ASP A 383 -39.43 2.35 21.67
CA ASP A 383 -39.70 3.11 20.46
C ASP A 383 -40.40 4.42 20.84
N VAL A 384 -39.96 5.57 20.32
CA VAL A 384 -40.83 6.76 20.16
C VAL A 384 -40.39 7.57 18.94
N SER A 385 -41.36 7.82 18.07
CA SER A 385 -41.31 8.56 16.81
C SER A 385 -41.26 10.10 16.93
N ALA A 386 -40.64 10.69 15.90
CA ALA A 386 -41.01 11.90 15.12
C ALA A 386 -41.31 13.26 15.81
N ARG A 387 -40.57 14.30 15.37
CA ARG A 387 -41.15 15.61 14.99
C ARG A 387 -40.44 16.21 13.77
N ASN A 388 -41.28 16.56 12.80
CA ASN A 388 -41.04 17.15 11.49
C ASN A 388 -41.06 18.68 11.61
N THR A 389 -40.13 19.39 10.96
CA THR A 389 -40.33 20.82 10.64
C THR A 389 -39.88 21.07 9.20
N GLN A 390 -40.82 21.55 8.41
CA GLN A 390 -40.72 21.88 6.99
C GLN A 390 -39.91 23.17 6.78
N GLN A 391 -39.08 23.23 5.74
CA GLN A 391 -38.75 24.49 5.07
C GLN A 391 -38.56 24.28 3.56
N ALA A 392 -39.27 25.12 2.80
CA ALA A 392 -39.43 25.10 1.35
C ALA A 392 -38.27 25.81 0.61
N PRO A 393 -38.09 25.57 -0.71
CA PRO A 393 -36.92 26.00 -1.46
C PRO A 393 -37.09 27.41 -2.07
N ILE A 394 -36.02 28.21 -2.04
CA ILE A 394 -35.92 29.49 -2.75
C ILE A 394 -35.45 29.23 -4.19
N ARG A 395 -36.18 29.79 -5.16
CA ARG A 395 -35.95 29.72 -6.61
C ARG A 395 -35.26 30.98 -7.15
N THR A 396 -34.52 30.74 -8.24
CA THR A 396 -34.20 31.62 -9.42
C THR A 396 -33.23 32.80 -9.25
N PRO A 397 -32.57 33.30 -10.33
CA PRO A 397 -32.80 33.05 -11.77
C PRO A 397 -31.59 32.67 -12.65
N GLN A 398 -31.94 32.04 -13.77
CA GLN A 398 -31.16 31.68 -14.94
C GLN A 398 -31.17 32.85 -15.94
N GLN A 399 -30.01 33.18 -16.54
CA GLN A 399 -29.90 34.06 -17.70
C GLN A 399 -29.24 33.33 -18.88
N ALA A 400 -29.89 33.43 -20.05
CA ALA A 400 -29.45 33.04 -21.40
C ALA A 400 -28.39 34.03 -21.93
N ALA A 401 -27.62 33.86 -23.03
CA ALA A 401 -27.68 33.14 -24.31
C ALA A 401 -26.23 33.15 -24.93
N PRO A 402 -25.91 32.89 -26.23
CA PRO A 402 -26.67 32.37 -27.38
C PRO A 402 -25.96 31.20 -28.11
N ALA A 403 -26.46 30.86 -29.31
CA ALA A 403 -26.24 29.63 -30.07
C ALA A 403 -25.35 29.77 -31.34
N SER A 404 -24.76 28.61 -31.72
CA SER A 404 -24.39 28.10 -33.07
C SER A 404 -23.08 28.57 -33.75
N PRO A 405 -22.46 27.79 -34.71
CA PRO A 405 -22.93 26.54 -35.39
C PRO A 405 -21.91 25.34 -35.50
N ALA A 406 -22.45 24.23 -36.02
CA ALA A 406 -21.91 22.92 -36.49
C ALA A 406 -20.56 22.94 -37.28
N SER A 407 -19.74 21.89 -37.48
CA SER A 407 -19.89 20.43 -37.75
C SER A 407 -18.44 19.81 -37.85
N PRO A 408 -18.16 18.50 -38.14
CA PRO A 408 -19.02 17.31 -38.22
C PRO A 408 -18.47 16.03 -37.49
N ALA A 409 -19.39 15.08 -37.34
CA ALA A 409 -19.27 13.62 -37.49
C ALA A 409 -18.26 12.79 -36.66
N ALA A 410 -18.87 12.14 -35.66
CA ALA A 410 -18.53 10.86 -35.05
C ALA A 410 -17.85 9.81 -35.96
N ALA A 411 -16.77 9.21 -35.44
CA ALA A 411 -16.37 7.85 -35.75
C ALA A 411 -16.64 6.97 -34.51
N GLN A 412 -17.66 6.12 -34.62
CA GLN A 412 -18.06 5.14 -33.60
C GLN A 412 -16.94 4.10 -33.41
N ARG A 413 -16.55 3.81 -32.17
CA ARG A 413 -15.64 2.70 -31.84
C ARG A 413 -16.40 1.54 -31.20
N ALA A 414 -16.37 0.41 -31.91
CA ALA A 414 -16.95 -0.88 -31.58
C ALA A 414 -16.19 -1.59 -30.41
N PRO A 415 -16.76 -2.65 -29.80
CA PRO A 415 -16.32 -3.17 -28.50
C PRO A 415 -15.11 -4.12 -28.59
N ASN A 416 -14.45 -4.27 -27.43
CA ASN A 416 -13.24 -5.04 -27.13
C ASN A 416 -13.18 -6.45 -27.75
N GLY A 417 -12.08 -6.74 -28.45
CA GLY A 417 -11.73 -8.06 -28.96
C GLY A 417 -10.90 -8.89 -27.98
N THR A 418 -11.25 -10.18 -27.90
CA THR A 418 -10.63 -11.25 -27.13
C THR A 418 -9.29 -11.75 -27.73
N ALA A 419 -8.53 -12.49 -26.92
CA ALA A 419 -7.15 -12.96 -27.16
C ALA A 419 -6.85 -13.65 -28.51
N THR A 420 -7.86 -14.13 -29.23
CA THR A 420 -7.71 -14.68 -30.60
C THR A 420 -7.29 -13.62 -31.63
N GLN A 421 -7.64 -12.33 -31.43
CA GLN A 421 -7.25 -11.25 -32.35
C GLN A 421 -5.77 -10.84 -32.24
N ALA A 422 -5.10 -11.12 -31.12
CA ALA A 422 -3.69 -10.75 -30.92
C ALA A 422 -2.74 -11.68 -31.72
N THR A 423 -3.07 -12.97 -31.83
CA THR A 423 -2.28 -13.93 -32.62
C THR A 423 -2.41 -13.67 -34.13
N ASP A 424 -3.59 -13.25 -34.59
CA ASP A 424 -3.81 -12.88 -35.99
C ASP A 424 -3.11 -11.56 -36.36
N GLY A 425 -3.00 -10.62 -35.42
CA GLY A 425 -2.34 -9.34 -35.63
C GLY A 425 -0.82 -9.43 -35.84
N VAL A 426 -0.13 -10.29 -35.09
CA VAL A 426 1.33 -10.49 -35.28
C VAL A 426 1.62 -11.17 -36.61
N ALA A 427 0.77 -12.13 -37.02
CA ALA A 427 0.88 -12.76 -38.32
C ALA A 427 0.70 -11.75 -39.47
N ALA A 428 -0.24 -10.80 -39.33
CA ALA A 428 -0.43 -9.72 -40.31
C ALA A 428 0.79 -8.78 -40.42
N VAL A 429 1.39 -8.39 -39.29
CA VAL A 429 2.63 -7.58 -39.26
C VAL A 429 3.79 -8.33 -39.90
N THR A 430 3.93 -9.63 -39.63
CA THR A 430 4.97 -10.51 -40.19
C THR A 430 4.81 -10.63 -41.70
N ALA A 431 3.59 -10.85 -42.19
CA ALA A 431 3.30 -10.93 -43.62
C ALA A 431 3.54 -9.60 -44.33
N GLN A 432 3.23 -8.46 -43.69
CA GLN A 432 3.46 -7.13 -44.23
C GLN A 432 4.96 -6.80 -44.30
N ALA A 433 5.75 -7.17 -43.27
CA ALA A 433 7.20 -7.02 -43.28
C ALA A 433 7.86 -7.83 -44.40
N GLN A 434 7.44 -9.09 -44.58
CA GLN A 434 7.90 -9.92 -45.68
C GLN A 434 7.50 -9.35 -47.05
N GLY A 435 6.31 -8.79 -47.16
CA GLY A 435 5.79 -8.19 -48.40
C GLY A 435 6.57 -6.97 -48.90
N ILE A 436 7.28 -6.27 -48.00
CA ILE A 436 8.16 -5.14 -48.35
C ILE A 436 9.65 -5.52 -48.36
N GLY A 437 9.98 -6.81 -48.22
CA GLY A 437 11.37 -7.31 -48.27
C GLY A 437 12.17 -7.19 -46.97
N VAL A 438 11.50 -6.97 -45.83
CA VAL A 438 12.13 -6.91 -44.50
C VAL A 438 12.08 -8.29 -43.84
N ASP A 439 13.20 -8.72 -43.24
CA ASP A 439 13.24 -9.96 -42.46
C ASP A 439 12.31 -9.88 -41.24
N ALA A 440 11.31 -10.76 -41.20
CA ALA A 440 10.29 -10.73 -40.17
C ALA A 440 10.85 -11.01 -38.76
N GLY A 441 11.89 -11.84 -38.65
CA GLY A 441 12.55 -12.13 -37.37
C GLY A 441 13.24 -10.90 -36.80
N LYS A 442 14.03 -10.21 -37.63
CA LYS A 442 14.67 -8.94 -37.29
C LYS A 442 13.65 -7.86 -36.97
N TYR A 443 12.56 -7.77 -37.74
CA TYR A 443 11.52 -6.78 -37.48
C TYR A 443 10.80 -7.00 -36.14
N ILE A 444 10.51 -8.26 -35.76
CA ILE A 444 9.90 -8.56 -34.46
C ILE A 444 10.82 -8.18 -33.30
N GLN A 445 12.13 -8.43 -33.43
CA GLN A 445 13.11 -8.02 -32.43
C GLN A 445 13.21 -6.49 -32.34
N PHE A 446 13.25 -5.81 -33.49
CA PHE A 446 13.24 -4.35 -33.57
C PHE A 446 11.98 -3.74 -32.93
N ALA A 447 10.79 -4.25 -33.27
CA ALA A 447 9.53 -3.81 -32.67
C ALA A 447 9.47 -4.08 -31.16
N GLY A 448 10.05 -5.20 -30.71
CA GLY A 448 10.23 -5.54 -29.29
C GLY A 448 11.12 -4.55 -28.55
N LYS A 449 12.22 -4.11 -29.17
CA LYS A 449 13.13 -3.11 -28.61
C LYS A 449 12.51 -1.70 -28.61
N ARG A 450 11.80 -1.35 -29.68
CA ARG A 450 11.24 -0.02 -29.93
C ARG A 450 9.98 0.30 -29.13
N TRP A 451 9.09 -0.68 -28.95
CA TRP A 451 7.81 -0.49 -28.25
C TRP A 451 7.64 -1.39 -27.01
N GLY A 452 8.68 -2.14 -26.64
CA GLY A 452 8.70 -3.02 -25.49
C GLY A 452 8.03 -4.38 -25.74
N PRO A 453 8.25 -5.39 -24.87
CA PRO A 453 7.84 -6.79 -25.09
C PRO A 453 6.32 -7.02 -25.17
N GLY A 454 5.51 -6.01 -24.84
CA GLY A 454 4.04 -6.06 -24.90
C GLY A 454 3.42 -5.58 -26.21
N TRP A 455 4.22 -5.09 -27.18
CA TRP A 455 3.70 -4.48 -28.42
C TRP A 455 2.79 -5.42 -29.22
N SER A 456 3.12 -6.71 -29.26
CA SER A 456 2.39 -7.77 -29.97
C SER A 456 1.07 -8.17 -29.32
N LYS A 457 0.86 -7.78 -28.04
CA LYS A 457 -0.36 -8.09 -27.27
C LYS A 457 -1.34 -6.92 -27.21
N ASN A 458 -0.91 -5.73 -27.65
CA ASN A 458 -1.70 -4.51 -27.61
C ASN A 458 -2.21 -4.16 -29.04
N PRO A 459 -3.53 -3.99 -29.26
CA PRO A 459 -4.07 -3.55 -30.55
C PRO A 459 -3.45 -2.25 -31.08
N ASN A 460 -3.10 -1.31 -30.19
CA ASN A 460 -2.43 -0.07 -30.58
C ASN A 460 -0.97 -0.29 -30.97
N GLY A 461 -0.29 -1.28 -30.38
CA GLY A 461 1.09 -1.65 -30.74
C GLY A 461 1.14 -2.30 -32.11
N LEU A 462 0.22 -3.23 -32.38
CA LEU A 462 0.04 -3.84 -33.70
C LEU A 462 -0.29 -2.81 -34.79
N LYS A 463 -1.20 -1.88 -34.50
CA LYS A 463 -1.54 -0.79 -35.42
C LYS A 463 -0.34 0.08 -35.77
N ARG A 464 0.46 0.49 -34.76
CA ARG A 464 1.69 1.28 -34.98
C ARG A 464 2.73 0.51 -35.80
N ALA A 465 2.89 -0.79 -35.56
CA ALA A 465 3.80 -1.63 -36.33
C ALA A 465 3.39 -1.75 -37.81
N CYS A 466 2.08 -1.88 -38.09
CA CYS A 466 1.56 -1.85 -39.46
C CYS A 466 1.71 -0.47 -40.13
N GLU A 467 1.47 0.62 -39.40
CA GLU A 467 1.63 1.99 -39.90
C GLU A 467 3.09 2.32 -40.24
N GLU A 468 4.05 1.85 -39.42
CA GLU A 468 5.48 2.03 -39.71
C GLU A 468 5.88 1.24 -40.97
N LEU A 469 5.49 -0.04 -41.09
CA LEU A 469 5.73 -0.82 -42.31
C LEU A 469 5.11 -0.18 -43.55
N GLU A 470 3.91 0.38 -43.43
CA GLU A 470 3.23 1.06 -44.55
C GLU A 470 3.97 2.34 -44.96
N SER A 471 4.48 3.11 -43.99
CA SER A 471 5.23 4.34 -44.27
C SER A 471 6.54 4.09 -45.03
N TYR A 472 7.12 2.89 -44.88
CA TYR A 472 8.35 2.47 -45.55
C TYR A 472 8.10 1.57 -46.79
N ARG A 473 6.86 1.42 -47.24
CA ARG A 473 6.53 0.65 -48.46
C ARG A 473 7.28 1.18 -49.70
N GLY A 474 7.53 2.48 -49.76
CA GLY A 474 8.24 3.14 -50.87
C GLY A 474 9.77 3.18 -50.74
N ASP A 475 10.31 2.87 -49.57
CA ASP A 475 11.76 2.84 -49.31
C ASP A 475 12.10 1.78 -48.25
N PRO A 476 12.09 0.49 -48.64
CA PRO A 476 12.37 -0.61 -47.71
C PRO A 476 13.84 -0.65 -47.29
N ALA A 477 14.76 -0.09 -48.08
CA ALA A 477 16.19 -0.07 -47.78
C ALA A 477 16.49 0.81 -46.54
N ALA A 478 15.87 1.99 -46.45
CA ALA A 478 15.99 2.86 -45.28
C ALA A 478 15.46 2.20 -43.99
N LEU A 479 14.42 1.37 -44.09
CA LEU A 479 13.90 0.62 -42.95
C LEU A 479 14.86 -0.50 -42.51
N ILE A 480 15.47 -1.22 -43.45
CA ILE A 480 16.45 -2.27 -43.14
C ILE A 480 17.69 -1.68 -42.46
N GLU A 481 18.23 -0.58 -42.99
CA GLU A 481 19.38 0.11 -42.38
C GLU A 481 19.06 0.58 -40.96
N ARG A 482 17.85 1.09 -40.74
CA ARG A 482 17.37 1.50 -39.43
C ARG A 482 17.22 0.33 -38.46
N ILE A 483 16.68 -0.80 -38.92
CA ILE A 483 16.56 -2.03 -38.12
C ILE A 483 17.94 -2.52 -37.71
N ASP A 484 18.89 -2.59 -38.65
CA ASP A 484 20.24 -3.05 -38.37
C ASP A 484 21.00 -2.09 -37.44
N ALA A 485 20.83 -0.77 -37.59
CA ALA A 485 21.39 0.22 -36.67
C ALA A 485 20.86 0.03 -35.25
N GLU A 486 19.53 -0.08 -35.08
CA GLU A 486 18.91 -0.22 -33.77
C GLU A 486 19.19 -1.58 -33.12
N LEU A 487 19.35 -2.65 -33.90
CA LEU A 487 19.71 -3.96 -33.36
C LEU A 487 21.21 -4.04 -33.00
N ASN A 488 22.11 -3.40 -33.74
CA ASN A 488 23.56 -3.45 -33.52
C ASN A 488 24.10 -2.48 -32.44
N VAL A 489 23.33 -1.52 -31.96
CA VAL A 489 23.81 -0.51 -30.98
C VAL A 489 24.16 -1.10 -29.60
N PHE A 490 23.86 -2.38 -29.32
CA PHE A 490 24.37 -3.10 -28.16
C PHE A 490 24.58 -4.59 -28.49
N SER A 491 25.69 -4.91 -29.15
CA SER A 491 26.30 -6.25 -29.11
C SER A 491 27.45 -6.25 -28.11
#